data_AF-A0A444FXQ7-F1
#
_entry.id   AF-A0A444FXQ7-F1
#
_cell.length_a   1.000
_cell.length_b   1.000
_cell.length_c   1.000
_cell.angle_alpha   90.00
_cell.angle_beta   90.00
_cell.angle_gamma   90.00
#
_symmetry.space_group_name_H-M   'P 1'
#
loop_
_entity.id
_entity.type
_entity.pdbx_description
1 polymer ?
#
loop_
_entity_poly.entity_id
_entity_poly.type
_entity_poly.pdbx_seq_one_letter_code
_entity_poly.pdbx_strand_id
1 'polypeptide(L)'
;MGKVRMVASEFETATRIIKNRNSPKDADSGGFVLWQMAPDMWYVELAVGGSKVRAGCDGSIVWRHTPWLGAHAAKGPVRPLRRALQGIDPLTTASMFADAQCIGEKEVNGEDCFILKLCADPQTLKARSEDPAEIIRHVLFGYFSQKTGLLTYMEDSHLTRIQSSTGGDAVYWETSINSSIDDYRAVEGMMIAHSGHSVVTLFRFGEVAMSHTKTRMEEVWTIEEVAFNVPGLSMDCFIPPADLNRGPVSEACELPQVERGRNIMAGSHRAKVAAVERSHNVADDNILWRVEV
;
A
#
# COMPACT_ATOMS: atom_id res chain seq x y z
N MET A 1 -13.40 13.01 -10.58
CA MET A 1 -12.37 11.95 -10.72
C MET A 1 -11.08 12.40 -10.02
N GLY A 2 -10.29 11.46 -9.49
CA GLY A 2 -9.00 11.74 -8.87
C GLY A 2 -7.84 11.54 -9.84
N LYS A 3 -6.78 12.33 -9.67
CA LYS A 3 -5.51 12.22 -10.39
C LYS A 3 -4.41 11.85 -9.40
N VAL A 4 -3.45 11.05 -9.84
CA VAL A 4 -2.32 10.65 -9.01
C VAL A 4 -1.04 10.64 -9.81
N ARG A 5 0.06 10.95 -9.16
CA ARG A 5 1.40 10.88 -9.72
C ARG A 5 2.30 10.17 -8.73
N MET A 6 3.00 9.13 -9.19
CA MET A 6 3.88 8.31 -8.38
C MET A 6 5.32 8.39 -8.88
N VAL A 7 6.27 8.45 -7.93
CA VAL A 7 7.70 8.48 -8.22
C VAL A 7 8.42 7.53 -7.25
N ALA A 8 9.10 6.52 -7.78
CA ALA A 8 10.06 5.75 -7.01
C ALA A 8 11.37 6.55 -6.93
N SER A 9 11.81 6.89 -5.72
CA SER A 9 12.93 7.83 -5.51
C SER A 9 14.22 7.14 -5.05
N GLU A 10 14.12 6.09 -4.22
CA GLU A 10 15.32 5.48 -3.62
C GLU A 10 15.16 3.96 -3.47
N PHE A 11 16.19 3.23 -3.85
CA PHE A 11 16.37 1.81 -3.54
C PHE A 11 17.74 1.60 -2.88
N GLU A 12 17.74 1.20 -1.63
CA GLU A 12 18.93 0.97 -0.84
C GLU A 12 19.02 -0.51 -0.46
N THR A 13 20.24 -1.04 -0.59
CA THR A 13 20.65 -2.37 -0.15
C THR A 13 21.86 -2.21 0.76
N ALA A 14 22.16 -3.21 1.59
CA ALA A 14 23.27 -3.15 2.55
C ALA A 14 24.64 -2.76 1.95
N THR A 15 24.85 -2.95 0.63
CA THR A 15 26.10 -2.63 -0.07
C THR A 15 26.00 -1.45 -1.03
N ARG A 16 24.79 -0.96 -1.33
CA ARG A 16 24.59 0.04 -2.39
C ARG A 16 23.33 0.84 -2.16
N ILE A 17 23.46 2.16 -2.23
CA ILE A 17 22.34 3.10 -2.35
C ILE A 17 22.21 3.48 -3.82
N ILE A 18 21.07 3.16 -4.43
CA ILE A 18 20.69 3.64 -5.76
C ILE A 18 19.66 4.73 -5.55
N LYS A 19 20.10 5.98 -5.65
CA LYS A 19 19.20 7.13 -5.72
C LYS A 19 18.80 7.32 -7.16
N ASN A 20 17.56 7.00 -7.51
CA ASN A 20 17.04 7.34 -8.81
C ASN A 20 16.75 8.84 -8.77
N ARG A 21 17.61 9.65 -9.40
CA ARG A 21 17.27 11.04 -9.77
C ARG A 21 16.28 10.98 -10.94
N ASN A 22 15.14 10.37 -10.70
CA ASN A 22 14.02 10.41 -11.63
C ASN A 22 13.61 11.87 -11.74
N SER A 23 13.67 12.39 -12.96
CA SER A 23 13.14 13.73 -13.23
C SER A 23 11.63 13.72 -12.98
N PRO A 24 10.97 14.85 -12.72
CA PRO A 24 9.51 14.90 -12.65
C PRO A 24 8.80 14.34 -13.89
N LYS A 25 9.52 14.18 -15.02
CA LYS A 25 9.05 13.58 -16.27
C LYS A 25 9.01 12.05 -16.24
N ASP A 26 9.73 11.41 -15.32
CA ASP A 26 9.76 9.94 -15.13
C ASP A 26 8.72 9.49 -14.09
N ALA A 27 7.76 10.37 -13.77
CA ALA A 27 6.70 10.09 -12.83
C ALA A 27 5.54 9.38 -13.53
N ASP A 28 5.13 8.23 -13.02
CA ASP A 28 3.94 7.54 -13.50
C ASP A 28 2.70 8.32 -13.07
N SER A 29 2.03 8.92 -14.04
CA SER A 29 0.77 9.63 -13.83
C SER A 29 -0.40 8.70 -14.11
N GLY A 30 -1.48 8.92 -13.38
CA GLY A 30 -2.63 8.04 -13.36
C GLY A 30 -3.88 8.71 -12.84
N GLY A 31 -4.95 7.92 -12.78
CA GLY A 31 -6.24 8.34 -12.26
C GLY A 31 -6.74 7.33 -11.23
N PHE A 32 -7.60 7.82 -10.34
CA PHE A 32 -8.35 6.94 -9.45
C PHE A 32 -9.79 7.40 -9.28
N VAL A 33 -10.63 6.44 -8.90
CA VAL A 33 -11.99 6.68 -8.45
C VAL A 33 -12.16 5.99 -7.11
N LEU A 34 -12.81 6.68 -6.17
CA LEU A 34 -13.20 6.15 -4.87
C LEU A 34 -14.72 6.27 -4.75
N TRP A 35 -15.37 5.14 -4.47
CA TRP A 35 -16.77 5.07 -4.08
C TRP A 35 -16.85 4.67 -2.63
N GLN A 36 -17.77 5.27 -1.88
CA GLN A 36 -18.01 4.93 -0.48
C GLN A 36 -19.50 4.90 -0.20
N MET A 37 -19.90 4.02 0.71
CA MET A 37 -21.25 3.92 1.21
C MET A 37 -21.20 3.46 2.67
N ALA A 38 -21.96 4.12 3.53
CA ALA A 38 -22.03 3.71 4.93
C ALA A 38 -22.98 2.50 5.12
N PRO A 39 -22.69 1.60 6.07
CA PRO A 39 -21.43 1.51 6.82
C PRO A 39 -20.36 0.72 6.05
N ASP A 40 -19.09 1.12 6.22
CA ASP A 40 -17.90 0.33 5.89
C ASP A 40 -17.75 -0.20 4.44
N MET A 41 -18.57 0.27 3.49
CA MET A 41 -18.45 -0.08 2.09
C MET A 41 -17.60 0.95 1.35
N TRP A 42 -16.64 0.46 0.58
CA TRP A 42 -15.83 1.32 -0.26
C TRP A 42 -15.28 0.53 -1.45
N TYR A 43 -15.02 1.22 -2.55
CA TYR A 43 -14.36 0.66 -3.73
C TYR A 43 -13.38 1.68 -4.25
N VAL A 44 -12.16 1.26 -4.53
CA VAL A 44 -11.16 2.08 -5.20
C VAL A 44 -10.67 1.38 -6.46
N GLU A 45 -10.59 2.16 -7.53
CA GLU A 45 -9.90 1.78 -8.74
C GLU A 45 -8.79 2.79 -8.98
N LEU A 46 -7.58 2.28 -9.20
CA LEU A 46 -6.38 3.06 -9.47
C LEU A 46 -5.75 2.54 -10.76
N ALA A 47 -5.49 3.44 -11.71
CA ALA A 47 -4.74 3.14 -12.92
C ALA A 47 -3.53 4.07 -13.01
N VAL A 48 -2.32 3.51 -13.02
CA VAL A 48 -1.05 4.26 -13.02
C VAL A 48 0.04 3.40 -13.65
N GLY A 49 0.94 3.98 -14.45
CA GLY A 49 2.09 3.27 -15.03
C GLY A 49 1.71 2.02 -15.86
N GLY A 50 0.59 2.06 -16.58
CA GLY A 50 0.07 0.91 -17.35
C GLY A 50 -0.52 -0.22 -16.50
N SER A 51 -0.51 -0.10 -15.17
CA SER A 51 -1.09 -1.06 -14.22
C SER A 51 -2.43 -0.58 -13.70
N LYS A 52 -3.33 -1.53 -13.40
CA LYS A 52 -4.64 -1.27 -12.81
C LYS A 52 -4.84 -2.10 -11.54
N VAL A 53 -5.11 -1.42 -10.44
CA VAL A 53 -5.41 -2.02 -9.13
C VAL A 53 -6.85 -1.72 -8.77
N ARG A 54 -7.56 -2.72 -8.28
CA ARG A 54 -8.90 -2.57 -7.71
C ARG A 54 -8.89 -3.09 -6.28
N ALA A 55 -9.61 -2.44 -5.39
CA ALA A 55 -9.84 -2.95 -4.05
C ALA A 55 -11.18 -2.46 -3.55
N GLY A 56 -11.78 -3.20 -2.63
CA GLY A 56 -13.04 -2.79 -2.06
C GLY A 56 -13.35 -3.48 -0.76
N CYS A 57 -14.46 -3.06 -0.17
CA CYS A 57 -15.11 -3.70 0.94
C CYS A 57 -16.62 -3.64 0.75
N ASP A 58 -17.30 -4.77 0.93
CA ASP A 58 -18.76 -4.89 0.91
C ASP A 58 -19.41 -4.70 2.28
N GLY A 59 -18.66 -4.14 3.24
CA GLY A 59 -19.06 -4.02 4.65
C GLY A 59 -18.76 -5.27 5.49
N SER A 60 -18.30 -6.37 4.87
CA SER A 60 -17.95 -7.60 5.58
C SER A 60 -16.56 -8.13 5.22
N ILE A 61 -16.22 -8.10 3.93
CA ILE A 61 -14.98 -8.64 3.38
C ILE A 61 -14.24 -7.49 2.71
N VAL A 62 -12.98 -7.32 3.07
CA VAL A 62 -12.06 -6.46 2.31
C VAL A 62 -11.40 -7.30 1.24
N TRP A 63 -11.35 -6.83 0.01
CA TRP A 63 -10.77 -7.56 -1.11
C TRP A 63 -9.89 -6.65 -1.97
N ARG A 64 -8.97 -7.25 -2.72
CA ARG A 64 -8.12 -6.55 -3.68
C ARG A 64 -7.87 -7.41 -4.90
N HIS A 65 -7.68 -6.76 -6.03
CA HIS A 65 -7.25 -7.35 -7.29
C HIS A 65 -6.05 -6.55 -7.80
N THR A 66 -4.88 -7.18 -7.79
CA THR A 66 -3.64 -6.59 -8.34
C THR A 66 -3.13 -7.43 -9.51
N PRO A 67 -2.43 -6.83 -10.49
CA PRO A 67 -1.92 -7.57 -11.66
C PRO A 67 -0.99 -8.75 -11.30
N TRP A 68 -0.27 -8.66 -10.18
CA TRP A 68 0.71 -9.66 -9.74
C TRP A 68 0.16 -10.72 -8.78
N LEU A 69 -0.98 -10.48 -8.12
CA LEU A 69 -1.54 -11.40 -7.11
C LEU A 69 -2.95 -11.90 -7.48
N GLY A 70 -3.58 -11.33 -8.51
CA GLY A 70 -4.98 -11.62 -8.84
C GLY A 70 -5.93 -11.15 -7.73
N ALA A 71 -7.14 -11.74 -7.72
CA ALA A 71 -8.18 -11.45 -6.73
C ALA A 71 -7.91 -12.14 -5.39
N HIS A 72 -7.93 -11.37 -4.30
CA HIS A 72 -7.63 -11.85 -2.95
C HIS A 72 -8.52 -11.20 -1.88
N ALA A 73 -9.09 -12.01 -0.99
CA ALA A 73 -9.82 -11.56 0.19
C ALA A 73 -8.85 -11.32 1.35
N ALA A 74 -8.87 -10.17 1.98
CA ALA A 74 -8.08 -9.93 3.17
C ALA A 74 -8.77 -10.50 4.41
N LYS A 75 -7.99 -11.12 5.29
CA LYS A 75 -8.45 -11.68 6.55
C LYS A 75 -8.70 -10.60 7.62
N GLY A 76 -9.56 -10.93 8.57
CA GLY A 76 -9.82 -10.13 9.76
C GLY A 76 -10.96 -9.14 9.59
N PRO A 77 -11.20 -8.27 10.60
CA PRO A 77 -12.27 -7.29 10.54
C PRO A 77 -12.03 -6.27 9.42
N VAL A 78 -13.13 -5.69 8.95
CA VAL A 78 -13.10 -4.58 7.99
C VAL A 78 -12.21 -3.47 8.51
N ARG A 79 -11.55 -2.79 7.57
CA ARG A 79 -10.69 -1.66 7.85
C ARG A 79 -10.97 -0.56 6.85
N PRO A 80 -10.94 0.71 7.28
CA PRO A 80 -10.95 1.84 6.38
C PRO A 80 -9.87 1.73 5.30
N LEU A 81 -10.20 2.15 4.08
CA LEU A 81 -9.18 2.36 3.06
C LEU A 81 -8.23 3.48 3.54
N ARG A 82 -6.92 3.28 3.39
CA ARG A 82 -5.93 4.31 3.80
C ARG A 82 -6.21 5.69 3.20
N ARG A 83 -6.71 5.77 1.96
CA ARG A 83 -7.12 7.03 1.34
C ARG A 83 -8.35 7.67 1.99
N ALA A 84 -9.30 6.88 2.50
CA ALA A 84 -10.41 7.42 3.29
C ALA A 84 -9.89 8.16 4.53
N LEU A 85 -8.79 7.67 5.11
CA LEU A 85 -8.13 8.29 6.26
C LEU A 85 -7.40 9.59 5.92
N GLN A 86 -7.07 9.85 4.66
CA GLN A 86 -6.37 11.08 4.22
C GLN A 86 -7.33 12.27 4.06
N GLY A 87 -8.36 12.38 4.91
CA GLY A 87 -9.30 13.50 4.90
C GLY A 87 -10.32 13.51 3.76
N ILE A 88 -10.38 12.42 2.97
CA ILE A 88 -11.39 12.25 1.92
C ILE A 88 -12.75 11.87 2.51
N ASP A 89 -12.74 11.13 3.62
CA ASP A 89 -13.94 10.77 4.37
C ASP A 89 -13.80 11.22 5.83
N PRO A 90 -14.28 12.43 6.15
CA PRO A 90 -14.19 12.98 7.50
C PRO A 90 -14.87 12.11 8.55
N LEU A 91 -15.96 11.41 8.18
CA LEU A 91 -16.68 10.54 9.12
C LEU A 91 -15.82 9.32 9.45
N THR A 92 -15.29 8.63 8.43
CA THR A 92 -14.40 7.48 8.66
C THR A 92 -13.14 7.89 9.42
N THR A 93 -12.53 9.03 9.10
CA THR A 93 -11.38 9.56 9.86
C THR A 93 -11.75 9.82 11.32
N ALA A 94 -12.87 10.51 11.59
CA ALA A 94 -13.31 10.80 12.94
C ALA A 94 -13.63 9.52 13.73
N SER A 95 -14.36 8.57 13.12
CA SER A 95 -14.69 7.28 13.75
C SER A 95 -13.44 6.46 14.06
N MET A 96 -12.43 6.46 13.19
CA MET A 96 -11.19 5.72 13.44
C MET A 96 -10.39 6.28 14.63
N PHE A 97 -10.38 7.60 14.80
CA PHE A 97 -9.66 8.27 15.89
C PHE A 97 -10.51 8.53 17.13
N ALA A 98 -11.76 8.06 17.17
CA ALA A 98 -12.69 8.30 18.28
C ALA A 98 -12.14 7.83 19.64
N ASP A 99 -11.46 6.67 19.65
CA ASP A 99 -10.85 6.07 20.85
C ASP A 99 -9.32 6.28 20.89
N ALA A 100 -8.78 7.19 20.07
CA ALA A 100 -7.35 7.43 20.02
C ALA A 100 -6.85 8.18 21.27
N GLN A 101 -5.60 7.90 21.65
CA GLN A 101 -4.95 8.61 22.74
C GLN A 101 -4.36 9.92 22.25
N CYS A 102 -4.75 11.05 22.82
CA CYS A 102 -4.00 12.30 22.64
C CYS A 102 -2.67 12.20 23.39
N ILE A 103 -1.55 12.31 22.66
CA ILE A 103 -0.20 12.13 23.22
C ILE A 103 0.61 13.43 23.28
N GLY A 104 0.05 14.54 22.80
CA GLY A 104 0.69 15.84 22.85
C GLY A 104 0.26 16.75 21.70
N GLU A 105 1.02 17.83 21.54
CA GLU A 105 0.79 18.88 20.57
C GLU A 105 2.09 19.17 19.82
N LYS A 106 1.98 19.54 18.53
CA LYS A 106 3.13 19.88 17.69
C LYS A 106 2.70 20.79 16.54
N GLU A 107 3.53 21.76 16.20
CA GLU A 107 3.37 22.53 14.97
C GLU A 107 3.75 21.68 13.76
N VAL A 108 2.83 21.57 12.79
CA VAL A 108 3.02 20.87 11.52
C VAL A 108 2.66 21.83 10.39
N ASN A 109 3.60 22.09 9.48
CA ASN A 109 3.42 23.00 8.34
C ASN A 109 2.93 24.41 8.74
N GLY A 110 3.34 24.92 9.91
CA GLY A 110 2.92 26.23 10.41
C GLY A 110 1.55 26.23 11.10
N GLU A 111 0.98 25.06 11.38
CA GLU A 111 -0.29 24.90 12.09
C GLU A 111 -0.13 24.09 13.37
N ASP A 112 -0.61 24.63 14.49
CA ASP A 112 -0.66 23.92 15.76
C ASP A 112 -1.63 22.73 15.66
N CYS A 113 -1.13 21.52 15.96
CA CYS A 113 -1.90 20.29 15.85
C CYS A 113 -1.90 19.49 17.17
N PHE A 114 -3.03 18.85 17.48
CA PHE A 114 -3.09 17.73 18.43
C PHE A 114 -2.56 16.46 17.77
N ILE A 115 -1.82 15.64 18.52
CA ILE A 115 -1.32 14.35 18.05
C ILE A 115 -2.17 13.25 18.67
N LEU A 116 -2.97 12.58 17.85
CA LEU A 116 -3.77 11.42 18.24
C LEU A 116 -3.07 10.13 17.80
N LYS A 117 -2.85 9.22 18.74
CA LYS A 117 -2.21 7.93 18.51
C LYS A 117 -3.23 6.80 18.57
N LEU A 118 -3.20 5.94 17.57
CA LEU A 118 -3.98 4.71 17.50
C LEU A 118 -3.05 3.51 17.37
N CYS A 119 -3.26 2.48 18.18
CA CYS A 119 -2.57 1.20 18.07
C CYS A 119 -3.62 0.11 17.80
N ALA A 120 -3.39 -0.73 16.80
CA ALA A 120 -4.20 -1.93 16.65
C ALA A 120 -3.95 -2.89 17.83
N ASP A 121 -5.03 -3.40 18.42
CA ASP A 121 -4.94 -4.33 19.54
C ASP A 121 -4.45 -5.73 19.07
N PRO A 122 -3.91 -6.56 19.99
CA PRO A 122 -3.39 -7.88 19.64
C PRO A 122 -4.41 -8.82 18.99
N GLN A 123 -5.70 -8.72 19.32
CA GLN A 123 -6.73 -9.58 18.72
C GLN A 123 -6.97 -9.18 17.26
N THR A 124 -7.07 -7.88 16.99
CA THR A 124 -7.18 -7.35 15.63
C THR A 124 -5.96 -7.70 14.78
N LEU A 125 -4.75 -7.57 15.33
CA LEU A 125 -3.51 -7.96 14.64
C LEU A 125 -3.53 -9.45 14.28
N LYS A 126 -3.83 -10.32 15.26
CA LYS A 126 -3.91 -11.78 15.05
C LYS A 126 -5.00 -12.16 14.04
N ALA A 127 -6.15 -11.50 14.07
CA ALA A 127 -7.25 -11.75 13.14
C ALA A 127 -6.87 -11.38 11.69
N ARG A 128 -5.97 -10.41 11.51
CA ARG A 128 -5.47 -9.95 10.20
C ARG A 128 -4.22 -10.70 9.72
N SER A 129 -3.52 -11.41 10.60
CA SER A 129 -2.38 -12.27 10.25
C SER A 129 -2.82 -13.53 9.48
N GLU A 130 -2.02 -13.91 8.49
CA GLU A 130 -2.25 -15.05 7.62
C GLU A 130 -0.91 -15.75 7.38
N ASP A 131 -0.77 -16.99 7.84
CA ASP A 131 0.47 -17.75 7.71
C ASP A 131 0.91 -17.84 6.23
N PRO A 132 2.18 -17.53 5.90
CA PRO A 132 3.34 -17.36 6.80
C PRO A 132 3.56 -15.93 7.36
N ALA A 133 2.65 -14.99 7.13
CA ALA A 133 2.76 -13.57 7.47
C ALA A 133 1.99 -13.18 8.76
N GLU A 134 2.75 -12.80 9.78
CA GLU A 134 2.28 -12.31 11.07
C GLU A 134 2.40 -10.77 11.15
N ILE A 135 1.31 -10.07 11.44
CA ILE A 135 1.34 -8.63 11.71
C ILE A 135 1.70 -8.42 13.19
N ILE A 136 2.88 -7.85 13.43
CA ILE A 136 3.41 -7.61 14.78
C ILE A 136 2.88 -6.29 15.35
N ARG A 137 2.79 -5.26 14.52
CA ARG A 137 2.47 -3.92 14.96
C ARG A 137 1.82 -3.13 13.83
N HIS A 138 0.77 -2.39 14.18
CA HIS A 138 0.20 -1.37 13.33
C HIS A 138 -0.17 -0.16 14.20
N VAL A 139 0.48 0.97 13.94
CA VAL A 139 0.32 2.19 14.72
C VAL A 139 0.10 3.34 13.75
N LEU A 140 -0.89 4.16 14.05
CA LEU A 140 -1.17 5.40 13.35
C LEU A 140 -1.01 6.60 14.28
N PHE A 141 -0.55 7.70 13.72
CA PHE A 141 -0.58 9.02 14.33
C PHE A 141 -1.31 9.97 13.39
N GLY A 142 -2.37 10.60 13.88
CA GLY A 142 -3.09 11.65 13.19
C GLY A 142 -2.76 13.01 13.83
N TYR A 143 -2.42 13.98 13.00
CA TYR A 143 -2.14 15.35 13.42
C TYR A 143 -3.35 16.18 13.02
N PHE A 144 -4.10 16.64 14.01
CA PHE A 144 -5.35 17.36 13.81
C PHE A 144 -5.17 18.82 14.16
N SER A 145 -5.46 19.71 13.21
CA SER A 145 -5.43 21.16 13.41
C SER A 145 -6.22 21.54 14.66
N GLN A 146 -5.60 22.27 15.59
CA GLN A 146 -6.29 22.79 16.77
C GLN A 146 -7.36 23.83 16.40
N LYS A 147 -7.19 24.49 15.25
CA LYS A 147 -8.09 25.54 14.76
C LYS A 147 -9.32 24.98 14.07
N THR A 148 -9.16 23.95 13.25
CA THR A 148 -10.21 23.44 12.36
C THR A 148 -10.70 22.04 12.73
N GLY A 149 -9.93 21.29 13.53
CA GLY A 149 -10.19 19.88 13.81
C GLY A 149 -9.94 18.95 12.62
N LEU A 150 -9.43 19.45 11.49
CA LEU A 150 -9.14 18.66 10.30
C LEU A 150 -7.77 17.97 10.40
N LEU A 151 -7.65 16.79 9.81
CA LEU A 151 -6.40 16.05 9.72
C LEU A 151 -5.44 16.75 8.75
N THR A 152 -4.28 17.19 9.24
CA THR A 152 -3.26 17.89 8.44
C THR A 152 -2.13 16.96 8.00
N TYR A 153 -1.80 15.99 8.85
CA TYR A 153 -0.73 15.03 8.61
C TYR A 153 -1.05 13.68 9.25
N MET A 154 -0.54 12.60 8.65
CA MET A 154 -0.73 11.25 9.14
C MET A 154 0.54 10.43 9.00
N GLU A 155 0.87 9.67 10.04
CA GLU A 155 1.90 8.63 10.02
C GLU A 155 1.23 7.27 10.22
N ASP A 156 1.47 6.32 9.32
CA ASP A 156 1.02 4.92 9.42
C ASP A 156 2.27 4.03 9.37
N SER A 157 2.48 3.21 10.40
CA SER A 157 3.58 2.25 10.48
C SER A 157 3.02 0.84 10.70
N HIS A 158 3.34 -0.06 9.77
CA HIS A 158 2.88 -1.44 9.73
C HIS A 158 4.06 -2.41 9.64
N LEU A 159 4.28 -3.20 10.70
CA LEU A 159 5.35 -4.19 10.81
C LEU A 159 4.79 -5.60 10.67
N THR A 160 5.32 -6.35 9.71
CA THR A 160 4.97 -7.74 9.42
C THR A 160 6.20 -8.62 9.49
N ARG A 161 6.06 -9.80 10.08
CA ARG A 161 7.06 -10.85 10.11
C ARG A 161 6.59 -11.99 9.22
N ILE A 162 7.46 -12.44 8.33
CA ILE A 162 7.21 -13.56 7.44
C ILE A 162 8.20 -14.66 7.81
N GLN A 163 7.69 -15.84 8.12
CA GLN A 163 8.53 -17.01 8.41
C GLN A 163 7.93 -18.25 7.77
N SER A 164 8.76 -19.01 7.02
CA SER A 164 8.31 -20.24 6.39
C SER A 164 7.81 -21.26 7.42
N SER A 165 6.69 -21.92 7.12
CA SER A 165 6.12 -22.99 7.93
C SER A 165 7.03 -24.23 8.01
N THR A 166 7.96 -24.38 7.06
CA THR A 166 8.92 -25.49 7.00
C THR A 166 10.20 -25.24 7.80
N GLY A 167 10.29 -24.12 8.53
CA GLY A 167 11.49 -23.67 9.24
C GLY A 167 12.39 -22.77 8.37
N GLY A 168 13.04 -21.80 9.01
CA GLY A 168 13.91 -20.81 8.38
C GLY A 168 13.96 -19.48 9.14
N ASP A 169 14.88 -18.60 8.76
CA ASP A 169 15.05 -17.28 9.37
C ASP A 169 13.84 -16.38 9.09
N ALA A 170 13.44 -15.61 10.11
CA ALA A 170 12.35 -14.65 9.96
C ALA A 170 12.80 -13.42 9.15
N VAL A 171 11.94 -12.98 8.23
CA VAL A 171 12.11 -11.73 7.50
C VAL A 171 11.04 -10.76 7.96
N TYR A 172 11.43 -9.53 8.25
CA TYR A 172 10.58 -8.44 8.68
C TYR A 172 10.39 -7.43 7.57
N TRP A 173 9.18 -6.92 7.46
CA TRP A 173 8.79 -5.85 6.56
C TRP A 173 8.11 -4.75 7.36
N GLU A 174 8.69 -3.57 7.35
CA GLU A 174 8.06 -2.36 7.87
C GLU A 174 7.64 -1.48 6.70
N THR A 175 6.35 -1.17 6.63
CA THR A 175 5.81 -0.15 5.73
C THR A 175 5.49 1.08 6.57
N SER A 176 6.12 2.20 6.24
CA SER A 176 5.81 3.51 6.83
C SER A 176 5.24 4.42 5.76
N ILE A 177 4.12 5.08 6.04
CA ILE A 177 3.44 6.01 5.15
C ILE A 177 3.26 7.32 5.90
N ASN A 178 3.83 8.38 5.34
CA ASN A 178 3.81 9.72 5.89
C ASN A 178 3.04 10.62 4.92
N SER A 179 1.84 11.07 5.29
CA SER A 179 0.92 11.77 4.39
C SER A 179 0.64 13.19 4.87
N SER A 180 0.85 14.21 4.03
CA SER A 180 0.23 15.52 4.19
C SER A 180 -1.12 15.55 3.47
N ILE A 181 -2.08 16.26 4.08
CA ILE A 181 -3.43 16.40 3.57
C ILE A 181 -3.73 17.89 3.46
N ASP A 182 -4.10 18.32 2.26
CA ASP A 182 -4.14 19.73 1.89
C ASP A 182 -5.37 20.03 1.03
N ASP A 183 -5.67 21.32 0.85
CA ASP A 183 -6.75 21.81 -0.01
C ASP A 183 -8.15 21.27 0.41
N TYR A 184 -8.46 21.43 1.70
CA TYR A 184 -9.80 21.16 2.19
C TYR A 184 -10.80 22.17 1.64
N ARG A 185 -11.85 21.67 0.99
CA ARG A 185 -12.92 22.48 0.41
C ARG A 185 -14.27 22.02 0.93
N ALA A 186 -15.19 22.96 1.11
CA ALA A 186 -16.57 22.64 1.46
C ALA A 186 -17.31 22.06 0.24
N VAL A 187 -17.79 20.83 0.37
CA VAL A 187 -18.65 20.15 -0.59
C VAL A 187 -19.90 19.71 0.15
N GLU A 188 -21.06 20.24 -0.21
CA GLU A 188 -22.34 20.02 0.50
C GLU A 188 -22.26 20.22 2.03
N GLY A 189 -21.43 21.19 2.47
CA GLY A 189 -21.25 21.52 3.88
C GLY A 189 -20.21 20.66 4.63
N MET A 190 -19.60 19.68 3.97
CA MET A 190 -18.51 18.86 4.53
C MET A 190 -17.16 19.32 4.00
N MET A 191 -16.15 19.41 4.86
CA MET A 191 -14.78 19.74 4.47
C MET A 191 -14.08 18.49 3.94
N ILE A 192 -13.80 18.45 2.64
CA ILE A 192 -13.17 17.30 1.96
C ILE A 192 -11.81 17.72 1.42
N ALA A 193 -10.78 16.94 1.72
CA ALA A 193 -9.44 17.16 1.16
C ALA A 193 -9.43 16.92 -0.35
N HIS A 194 -8.93 17.89 -1.11
CA HIS A 194 -8.81 17.78 -2.57
C HIS A 194 -7.37 17.49 -3.01
N SER A 195 -6.41 17.44 -2.10
CA SER A 195 -5.05 17.06 -2.42
C SER A 195 -4.33 16.40 -1.25
N GLY A 196 -3.30 15.63 -1.57
CA GLY A 196 -2.40 15.10 -0.56
C GLY A 196 -1.10 14.63 -1.16
N HIS A 197 -0.09 14.51 -0.30
CA HIS A 197 1.22 14.01 -0.66
C HIS A 197 1.66 12.97 0.36
N SER A 198 2.05 11.79 -0.12
CA SER A 198 2.44 10.67 0.72
C SER A 198 3.84 10.19 0.36
N VAL A 199 4.68 10.00 1.37
CA VAL A 199 5.96 9.31 1.24
C VAL A 199 5.81 7.93 1.85
N VAL A 200 6.00 6.91 1.03
CA VAL A 200 5.94 5.50 1.41
C VAL A 200 7.36 4.96 1.48
N THR A 201 7.71 4.37 2.63
CA THR A 201 8.97 3.66 2.82
C THR A 201 8.67 2.20 3.14
N LEU A 202 9.23 1.30 2.34
CA LEU A 202 9.18 -0.13 2.57
C LEU A 202 10.57 -0.61 2.98
N PHE A 203 10.72 -1.05 4.21
CA PHE A 203 11.97 -1.55 4.76
C PHE A 203 11.88 -3.03 5.05
N ARG A 204 12.70 -3.81 4.36
CA ARG A 204 12.88 -5.25 4.58
C ARG A 204 14.13 -5.46 5.40
N PHE A 205 14.05 -6.22 6.48
CA PHE A 205 15.19 -6.59 7.29
C PHE A 205 15.05 -8.00 7.86
N GLY A 206 16.15 -8.58 8.31
CA GLY A 206 16.21 -9.93 8.89
C GLY A 206 17.51 -10.10 9.67
N GLU A 207 17.78 -11.32 10.15
CA GLU A 207 18.97 -11.61 10.97
C GLU A 207 20.27 -11.27 10.23
N VAL A 208 20.32 -11.53 8.93
CA VAL A 208 21.48 -11.17 8.10
C VAL A 208 21.35 -9.72 7.62
N ALA A 209 22.12 -8.82 8.23
CA ALA A 209 22.16 -7.38 7.89
C ALA A 209 22.39 -7.11 6.39
N MET A 210 23.14 -7.97 5.71
CA MET A 210 23.42 -7.85 4.28
C MET A 210 22.19 -8.04 3.36
N SER A 211 21.06 -8.49 3.91
CA SER A 211 19.80 -8.72 3.19
C SER A 211 18.80 -7.57 3.33
N HIS A 212 19.18 -6.50 4.04
CA HIS A 212 18.28 -5.38 4.28
C HIS A 212 18.10 -4.58 2.99
N THR A 213 16.85 -4.29 2.66
CA THR A 213 16.50 -3.45 1.50
C THR A 213 15.51 -2.39 1.92
N LYS A 214 15.72 -1.15 1.48
CA LYS A 214 14.81 -0.03 1.70
C LYS A 214 14.38 0.55 0.36
N THR A 215 13.07 0.62 0.14
CA THR A 215 12.49 1.25 -1.05
C THR A 215 11.68 2.45 -0.62
N ARG A 216 11.80 3.57 -1.33
CA ARG A 216 11.02 4.78 -1.10
C ARG A 216 10.25 5.17 -2.36
N MET A 217 8.97 5.49 -2.17
CA MET A 217 8.06 6.00 -3.19
C MET A 217 7.37 7.25 -2.68
N GLU A 218 7.09 8.18 -3.59
CA GLU A 218 6.29 9.38 -3.31
C GLU A 218 5.03 9.35 -4.19
N GLU A 219 3.89 9.68 -3.60
CA GLU A 219 2.58 9.76 -4.24
C GLU A 219 2.03 11.17 -4.01
N VAL A 220 1.65 11.87 -5.08
CA VAL A 220 0.85 13.11 -5.00
C VAL A 220 -0.48 12.84 -5.66
N TRP A 221 -1.57 13.18 -4.99
CA TRP A 221 -2.91 13.04 -5.53
C TRP A 221 -3.68 14.34 -5.46
N THR A 222 -4.61 14.52 -6.40
CA THR A 222 -5.61 15.59 -6.40
C THR A 222 -6.98 15.03 -6.77
N ILE A 223 -8.04 15.70 -6.32
CA ILE A 223 -9.43 15.35 -6.63
C ILE A 223 -10.08 16.56 -7.27
N GLU A 224 -10.71 16.34 -8.43
CA GLU A 224 -11.41 17.40 -9.17
C GLU A 224 -12.92 17.38 -8.93
N GLU A 225 -13.49 16.20 -8.68
CA GLU A 225 -14.93 16.04 -8.52
C GLU A 225 -15.21 15.15 -7.32
N VAL A 226 -16.09 15.65 -6.47
CA VAL A 226 -16.68 14.96 -5.32
C VAL A 226 -18.18 15.11 -5.46
N ALA A 227 -18.92 14.02 -5.26
CA ALA A 227 -20.37 14.02 -5.30
C ALA A 227 -20.90 13.16 -4.16
N PHE A 228 -21.97 13.62 -3.52
CA PHE A 228 -22.71 12.86 -2.53
C PHE A 228 -24.00 12.33 -3.12
N ASN A 229 -24.59 11.33 -2.45
CA ASN A 229 -25.90 10.78 -2.80
C ASN A 229 -26.02 10.38 -4.28
N VAL A 230 -24.96 9.79 -4.84
CA VAL A 230 -24.88 9.47 -6.27
C VAL A 230 -25.97 8.48 -6.66
N PRO A 231 -26.87 8.83 -7.60
CA PRO A 231 -27.94 7.94 -8.04
C PRO A 231 -27.40 6.64 -8.62
N GLY A 232 -27.99 5.51 -8.22
CA GLY A 232 -27.61 4.18 -8.70
C GLY A 232 -26.43 3.53 -7.97
N LEU A 233 -25.76 4.25 -7.07
CA LEU A 233 -24.81 3.62 -6.15
C LEU A 233 -25.60 2.71 -5.19
N SER A 234 -25.27 1.43 -5.18
CA SER A 234 -25.92 0.42 -4.34
C SER A 234 -24.87 -0.53 -3.76
N MET A 235 -25.29 -1.40 -2.84
CA MET A 235 -24.43 -2.41 -2.23
C MET A 235 -23.74 -3.31 -3.28
N ASP A 236 -24.41 -3.55 -4.41
CA ASP A 236 -23.89 -4.38 -5.50
C ASP A 236 -22.60 -3.83 -6.12
N CYS A 237 -22.35 -2.52 -5.99
CA CYS A 237 -21.14 -1.86 -6.49
C CYS A 237 -19.87 -2.23 -5.70
N PHE A 238 -20.01 -2.86 -4.53
CA PHE A 238 -18.91 -3.14 -3.60
C PHE A 238 -18.58 -4.63 -3.49
N ILE A 239 -19.39 -5.49 -4.11
CA ILE A 239 -19.24 -6.95 -4.10
C ILE A 239 -17.91 -7.33 -4.75
N PRO A 240 -17.14 -8.27 -4.16
CA PRO A 240 -15.90 -8.75 -4.76
C PRO A 240 -16.12 -9.41 -6.13
N PRO A 241 -15.11 -9.39 -7.01
CA PRO A 241 -15.11 -10.19 -8.23
C PRO A 241 -15.42 -11.68 -7.97
N ALA A 242 -16.13 -12.33 -8.89
CA ALA A 242 -16.58 -13.71 -8.73
C ALA A 242 -15.44 -14.75 -8.61
N ASP A 243 -14.24 -14.39 -9.08
CA ASP A 243 -13.00 -15.16 -9.06
C ASP A 243 -12.18 -14.99 -7.76
N LEU A 244 -12.78 -14.43 -6.70
CA LEU A 244 -12.13 -14.25 -5.40
C LEU A 244 -11.74 -15.61 -4.79
N ASN A 245 -10.44 -15.93 -4.82
CA ASN A 245 -9.91 -17.10 -4.12
C ASN A 245 -10.10 -16.92 -2.60
N ARG A 246 -10.82 -17.87 -1.98
CA ARG A 246 -11.10 -17.92 -0.52
C ARG A 246 -10.29 -18.99 0.23
N GLY A 247 -9.31 -19.63 -0.43
CA GLY A 247 -8.55 -20.74 0.13
C GLY A 247 -7.19 -20.33 0.73
N PRO A 248 -6.61 -21.13 1.65
CA PRO A 248 -5.25 -20.91 2.13
C PRO A 248 -4.27 -21.17 0.98
N VAL A 249 -3.36 -20.22 0.73
CA VAL A 249 -2.34 -20.39 -0.31
C VAL A 249 -1.28 -21.36 0.21
N SER A 250 -1.34 -22.59 -0.29
CA SER A 250 -0.17 -23.45 -0.40
C SER A 250 0.60 -23.04 -1.66
N GLU A 251 1.92 -23.03 -1.51
CA GLU A 251 2.95 -22.83 -2.52
C GLU A 251 3.29 -21.38 -2.89
N ALA A 252 4.61 -21.16 -2.83
CA ALA A 252 5.31 -19.93 -3.13
C ALA A 252 4.84 -19.33 -4.46
N CYS A 253 4.91 -18.01 -4.57
CA CYS A 253 5.03 -17.36 -5.88
C CYS A 253 6.32 -17.85 -6.55
N GLU A 254 6.29 -19.02 -7.18
CA GLU A 254 7.18 -19.34 -8.28
C GLU A 254 6.62 -18.65 -9.52
N LEU A 255 7.45 -17.79 -10.11
CA LEU A 255 7.15 -17.07 -11.34
C LEU A 255 6.81 -18.07 -12.47
N PRO A 256 5.87 -17.76 -13.38
CA PRO A 256 5.55 -18.66 -14.49
C PRO A 256 6.78 -18.87 -15.38
N GLN A 257 7.24 -20.11 -15.48
CA GLN A 257 8.26 -20.49 -16.44
C GLN A 257 7.69 -20.36 -17.87
N VAL A 258 8.27 -19.47 -18.67
CA VAL A 258 7.94 -19.30 -20.09
C VAL A 258 8.19 -20.60 -20.86
N GLU A 259 7.13 -21.19 -21.41
CA GLU A 259 7.22 -22.31 -22.35
C GLU A 259 7.91 -21.87 -23.65
N ARG A 260 8.99 -22.57 -24.01
CA ARG A 260 9.42 -22.68 -25.41
C ARG A 260 9.99 -24.06 -25.70
N GLY A 261 9.15 -24.91 -26.29
CA GLY A 261 9.53 -25.84 -27.36
C GLY A 261 10.45 -27.04 -27.05
N ARG A 262 9.80 -28.21 -26.89
CA ARG A 262 10.17 -29.57 -27.37
C ARG A 262 11.53 -30.22 -27.02
N ASN A 263 11.39 -31.33 -26.27
CA ASN A 263 11.85 -32.72 -26.55
C ASN A 263 12.69 -33.41 -25.45
N ILE A 264 12.05 -34.40 -24.81
CA ILE A 264 12.50 -35.79 -24.52
C ILE A 264 13.66 -36.06 -23.51
N MET A 265 13.29 -36.92 -22.54
CA MET A 265 14.07 -37.87 -21.72
C MET A 265 14.77 -37.43 -20.41
N ALA A 266 14.17 -37.93 -19.32
CA ALA A 266 14.74 -38.67 -18.18
C ALA A 266 16.09 -38.23 -17.56
N GLY A 267 16.03 -37.94 -16.25
CA GLY A 267 16.98 -38.48 -15.28
C GLY A 267 17.81 -37.49 -14.46
N SER A 268 17.72 -37.69 -13.14
CA SER A 268 18.78 -37.49 -12.14
C SER A 268 18.98 -36.09 -11.51
N HIS A 269 18.90 -36.12 -10.18
CA HIS A 269 19.32 -35.12 -9.20
C HIS A 269 20.64 -34.41 -9.51
N ARG A 270 20.69 -33.08 -9.31
CA ARG A 270 21.73 -32.39 -8.51
C ARG A 270 21.43 -30.90 -8.32
N ALA A 271 21.36 -30.46 -7.07
CA ALA A 271 21.53 -29.06 -6.71
C ALA A 271 22.96 -28.60 -7.05
N LYS A 272 23.11 -27.40 -7.62
CA LYS A 272 24.37 -26.63 -7.63
C LYS A 272 24.12 -25.13 -7.66
N VAL A 273 24.73 -24.45 -6.69
CA VAL A 273 24.92 -23.01 -6.57
C VAL A 273 26.20 -22.62 -7.36
N ALA A 274 26.20 -21.47 -8.06
CA ALA A 274 27.40 -20.70 -8.44
C ALA A 274 26.92 -19.28 -8.84
N ALA A 275 27.23 -18.22 -8.09
CA ALA A 275 28.50 -17.48 -8.01
C ALA A 275 28.78 -16.60 -9.26
N VAL A 276 29.10 -15.34 -8.95
CA VAL A 276 29.38 -14.17 -9.80
C VAL A 276 30.35 -14.45 -10.95
N GLU A 277 30.02 -13.95 -12.15
CA GLU A 277 31.00 -13.54 -13.15
C GLU A 277 30.63 -12.17 -13.74
N ARG A 278 31.59 -11.23 -13.66
CA ARG A 278 31.56 -9.96 -14.40
C ARG A 278 32.28 -10.18 -15.73
N SER A 279 31.71 -9.65 -16.81
CA SER A 279 32.48 -9.27 -18.00
C SER A 279 32.15 -7.84 -18.39
N HIS A 280 33.17 -6.99 -18.42
CA HIS A 280 33.13 -5.65 -19.01
C HIS A 280 33.12 -5.76 -20.53
N ASN A 281 32.21 -5.04 -21.21
CA ASN A 281 32.51 -4.21 -22.37
C ASN A 281 31.33 -3.29 -22.72
N VAL A 282 31.68 -2.14 -23.30
CA VAL A 282 30.97 -0.86 -23.39
C VAL A 282 29.98 -0.79 -24.57
N ALA A 283 29.01 0.11 -24.43
CA ALA A 283 28.16 0.76 -25.46
C ALA A 283 26.74 0.20 -25.68
N ASP A 284 25.81 0.60 -24.79
CA ASP A 284 24.53 1.28 -25.10
C ASP A 284 23.69 1.33 -23.82
N ASP A 285 23.71 2.46 -23.09
CA ASP A 285 22.92 2.66 -21.87
C ASP A 285 21.49 3.11 -22.21
N ASN A 286 20.79 2.29 -23.00
CA ASN A 286 19.33 2.29 -23.03
C ASN A 286 18.85 1.13 -22.17
N ILE A 287 18.70 1.38 -20.85
CA ILE A 287 17.98 0.46 -19.98
C ILE A 287 16.50 0.57 -20.32
N LEU A 288 16.08 -0.26 -21.28
CA LEU A 288 14.69 -0.59 -21.53
C LEU A 288 14.15 -1.34 -20.32
N TRP A 289 13.32 -0.70 -19.50
CA TRP A 289 12.59 -1.36 -18.42
C TRP A 289 11.51 -2.27 -19.02
N ARG A 290 11.94 -3.48 -19.41
CA ARG A 290 11.05 -4.61 -19.62
C ARG A 290 10.87 -5.30 -18.27
N VAL A 291 9.69 -5.15 -17.66
CA VAL A 291 9.20 -6.15 -16.72
C VAL A 291 8.59 -7.25 -17.58
N GLU A 292 9.45 -8.14 -18.08
CA GLU A 292 9.00 -9.43 -18.62
C GLU A 292 8.94 -10.42 -17.46
N VAL A 293 7.80 -11.09 -17.37
CA VAL A 293 7.58 -12.29 -16.56
C VAL A 293 8.20 -13.47 -17.28
#